data_AF-A0A7J6QNK9-F1
#
_entry.id   AF-A0A7J6QNK9-F1
#
_cell.length_a   1.000
_cell.length_b   1.000
_cell.length_c   1.000
_cell.angle_alpha   90.00
_cell.angle_beta   90.00
_cell.angle_gamma   90.00
#
_symmetry.space_group_name_H-M   'P 1'
#
loop_
_entity.id
_entity.type
_entity.pdbx_description
1 polymer ?
#
loop_
_entity_poly.entity_id
_entity_poly.type
_entity_poly.pdbx_seq_one_letter_code
_entity_poly.pdbx_strand_id
1 'polypeptide(L)'
;IIARLLGLWKGGRVIRRLLLNANHPEVLRQLALQVDHRTPSVTMPIHRLDDDSFEAAQRHAQDEQKKLEQNATQYFDELEGSRHPYRTVEDYHRAYISKRQMPTNVIKRVLRAISEMNPTLKTIECMLPHNEIIIMAQASSKRFAESKPRSMLDGVPFVVKGDLRV
;
A
#
# COMPACT_ATOMS: atom_id res chain seq x y z
N ILE A 1 10.71 -28.02 -7.66
CA ILE A 1 11.10 -29.11 -8.60
C ILE A 1 11.00 -28.65 -10.05
N ILE A 2 9.83 -28.18 -10.51
CA ILE A 2 9.62 -27.66 -11.89
C ILE A 2 10.57 -26.50 -12.24
N ALA A 3 10.77 -25.54 -11.34
CA ALA A 3 11.71 -24.43 -11.58
C ALA A 3 13.16 -24.88 -11.78
N ARG A 4 13.60 -25.93 -11.08
CA ARG A 4 14.94 -26.53 -11.30
C ARG A 4 15.01 -27.26 -12.65
N LEU A 5 13.94 -27.96 -13.04
CA LEU A 5 13.85 -28.63 -14.35
C LEU A 5 13.85 -27.63 -15.52
N LEU A 6 13.22 -26.46 -15.37
CA LEU A 6 13.17 -25.43 -16.39
C LEU A 6 14.46 -24.59 -16.48
N GLY A 7 15.13 -24.33 -15.35
CA GLY A 7 16.26 -23.40 -15.29
C GLY A 7 17.66 -24.01 -15.37
N LEU A 8 17.88 -25.21 -14.83
CA LEU A 8 19.23 -25.77 -14.64
C LEU A 8 19.55 -26.93 -15.59
N TRP A 9 18.52 -27.58 -16.14
CA TRP A 9 18.68 -28.75 -17.01
C TRP A 9 18.61 -28.35 -18.49
N LYS A 10 19.47 -28.91 -19.34
CA LYS A 10 19.49 -28.64 -20.79
C LYS A 10 18.14 -28.93 -21.47
N GLY A 11 17.38 -29.92 -20.97
CA GLY A 11 16.01 -30.21 -21.41
C GLY A 11 14.96 -29.16 -21.01
N GLY A 12 15.24 -28.32 -20.03
CA GLY A 12 14.38 -27.21 -19.60
C GLY A 12 14.12 -26.18 -20.71
N ARG A 13 15.07 -25.99 -21.65
CA ARG A 13 14.88 -25.12 -22.82
C ARG A 13 13.80 -25.64 -23.76
N VAL A 14 13.71 -26.96 -23.94
CA VAL A 14 12.72 -27.60 -24.82
C VAL A 14 11.32 -27.45 -24.22
N ILE A 15 11.18 -27.72 -22.91
CA ILE A 15 9.92 -27.54 -22.19
C ILE A 15 9.49 -26.07 -22.20
N ARG A 16 10.42 -25.14 -21.94
CA ARG A 16 10.14 -23.70 -22.01
C ARG A 16 9.69 -23.28 -23.40
N ARG A 17 10.33 -23.78 -24.47
CA ARG A 17 9.94 -23.48 -25.85
C ARG A 17 8.55 -24.02 -26.17
N LEU A 18 8.21 -25.22 -25.69
CA LEU A 18 6.89 -25.80 -25.84
C LEU A 18 5.81 -24.95 -25.14
N LEU A 19 6.07 -24.54 -23.89
CA LEU A 19 5.17 -23.65 -23.14
C LEU A 19 5.04 -22.26 -23.76
N LEU A 20 6.12 -21.71 -24.33
CA LEU A 20 6.07 -20.44 -25.04
C LEU A 20 5.23 -20.59 -26.31
N ASN A 21 5.49 -21.60 -27.14
CA ASN A 21 4.76 -21.82 -28.38
C ASN A 21 3.27 -22.13 -28.15
N ALA A 22 2.91 -22.77 -27.04
CA ALA A 22 1.51 -23.00 -26.67
C ALA A 22 0.73 -21.69 -26.38
N ASN A 23 1.42 -20.59 -26.08
CA ASN A 23 0.81 -19.27 -25.88
C ASN A 23 0.74 -18.43 -27.17
N HIS A 24 0.95 -19.05 -28.33
CA HIS A 24 0.85 -18.41 -29.65
C HIS A 24 1.65 -17.10 -29.83
N PRO A 25 2.95 -17.04 -29.48
CA PRO A 25 3.78 -15.85 -29.61
C PRO A 25 3.97 -15.42 -31.07
N GLU A 26 3.70 -16.31 -32.04
CA GLU A 26 3.64 -15.99 -33.46
C GLU A 26 2.55 -14.97 -33.80
N VAL A 27 1.44 -14.93 -33.05
CA VAL A 27 0.38 -13.92 -33.24
C VAL A 27 0.92 -12.54 -32.90
N LEU A 28 1.65 -12.41 -31.78
CA LEU A 28 2.33 -11.15 -31.43
C LEU A 28 3.34 -10.74 -32.52
N ARG A 29 4.08 -11.70 -33.09
CA ARG A 29 5.02 -11.43 -34.18
C ARG A 29 4.30 -10.96 -35.45
N GLN A 30 3.18 -11.59 -35.82
CA GLN A 30 2.38 -11.21 -36.97
C GLN A 30 1.78 -9.82 -36.79
N LEU A 31 1.22 -9.51 -35.62
CA LEU A 31 0.69 -8.18 -35.29
C LEU A 31 1.82 -7.13 -35.30
N ALA A 32 2.99 -7.45 -34.76
CA ALA A 32 4.13 -6.54 -34.76
C ALA A 32 4.61 -6.20 -36.19
N LEU A 33 4.47 -7.10 -37.16
CA LEU A 33 4.77 -6.82 -38.58
C LEU A 33 3.74 -5.90 -39.23
N GLN A 34 2.54 -5.77 -38.68
CA GLN A 34 1.50 -4.87 -39.17
C GLN A 34 1.62 -3.44 -38.60
N VAL A 35 2.42 -3.25 -37.54
CA VAL A 35 2.67 -1.93 -36.96
C VAL A 35 3.62 -1.16 -37.87
N ASP A 36 3.24 0.06 -38.26
CA ASP A 36 4.09 0.96 -39.04
C ASP A 36 5.43 1.19 -38.32
N HIS A 37 6.54 0.95 -39.00
CA HIS A 37 7.90 1.17 -38.50
C HIS A 37 8.17 2.61 -38.05
N ARG A 38 7.33 3.58 -38.45
CA ARG A 38 7.39 4.97 -37.99
C ARG A 38 6.76 5.17 -36.62
N THR A 39 5.95 4.23 -36.14
CA THR A 39 5.33 4.30 -34.80
C THR A 39 6.40 4.00 -33.75
N PRO A 40 6.72 4.95 -32.86
CA PRO A 40 7.74 4.73 -31.85
C PRO A 40 7.27 3.68 -30.83
N SER A 41 8.17 2.81 -30.39
CA SER A 41 7.90 1.91 -29.26
C SER A 41 7.77 2.74 -27.99
N VAL A 42 6.63 2.64 -27.33
CA VAL A 42 6.36 3.33 -26.07
C VAL A 42 6.69 2.37 -24.92
N THR A 43 7.67 2.71 -24.10
CA THR A 43 8.17 1.85 -23.00
C THR A 43 7.40 1.99 -21.70
N MET A 44 6.57 3.04 -21.59
CA MET A 44 5.76 3.34 -20.41
C MET A 44 4.39 3.88 -20.86
N PRO A 45 3.31 3.68 -20.09
CA PRO A 45 2.02 4.26 -20.44
C PRO A 45 2.13 5.78 -20.49
N ILE A 46 1.96 6.37 -21.68
CA ILE A 46 1.89 7.82 -21.87
C ILE A 46 0.42 8.19 -22.00
N HIS A 47 -0.13 8.83 -20.98
CA HIS A 47 -1.43 9.49 -21.10
C HIS A 47 -1.19 10.94 -21.52
N ARG A 48 -1.75 11.35 -22.67
CA ARG A 48 -1.84 12.77 -22.98
C ARG A 48 -3.00 13.32 -22.18
N LEU A 49 -2.70 14.26 -21.28
CA LEU A 49 -3.70 15.12 -20.68
C LEU A 49 -3.83 16.34 -21.59
N ASP A 50 -5.05 16.67 -21.97
CA ASP A 50 -5.41 17.98 -22.47
C ASP A 50 -5.25 19.01 -21.34
N ASP A 51 -4.94 20.26 -21.71
CA ASP A 51 -4.68 21.34 -20.75
C ASP A 51 -5.88 21.53 -19.80
N ASP A 52 -7.10 21.42 -20.31
CA ASP A 52 -8.34 21.52 -19.54
C ASP A 52 -8.47 20.41 -18.48
N SER A 53 -8.21 19.15 -18.83
CA SER A 53 -8.23 18.04 -17.85
C SER A 53 -7.11 18.14 -16.83
N PHE A 54 -5.93 18.61 -17.24
CA PHE A 54 -4.81 18.83 -16.32
C PHE A 54 -5.14 19.91 -15.29
N GLU A 55 -5.66 21.06 -15.74
CA GLU A 55 -6.10 22.13 -14.85
C GLU A 55 -7.25 21.70 -13.95
N ALA A 56 -8.23 20.95 -14.48
CA ALA A 56 -9.34 20.42 -13.69
C ALA A 56 -8.86 19.47 -12.58
N ALA A 57 -7.94 18.55 -12.90
CA ALA A 57 -7.34 17.65 -11.93
C ALA A 57 -6.55 18.41 -10.85
N GLN A 58 -5.80 19.44 -11.25
CA GLN A 58 -5.03 20.27 -10.33
C GLN A 58 -5.94 21.06 -9.38
N ARG A 59 -7.02 21.68 -9.90
CA ARG A 59 -8.02 22.38 -9.08
C ARG A 59 -8.70 21.42 -8.12
N HIS A 60 -9.12 20.24 -8.60
CA HIS A 60 -9.72 19.22 -7.74
C HIS A 60 -8.79 18.78 -6.61
N ALA A 61 -7.51 18.54 -6.89
CA ALA A 61 -6.53 18.17 -5.87
C ALA A 61 -6.34 19.29 -4.82
N GLN A 62 -6.27 20.55 -5.26
CA GLN A 62 -6.15 21.70 -4.36
C GLN A 62 -7.41 21.90 -3.51
N ASP A 63 -8.59 21.74 -4.10
CA ASP A 63 -9.86 21.89 -3.40
C ASP A 63 -10.08 20.77 -2.38
N GLU A 64 -9.77 19.52 -2.73
CA GLU A 64 -9.79 18.41 -1.77
C GLU A 64 -8.80 18.62 -0.63
N GLN A 65 -7.59 19.10 -0.93
CA GLN A 65 -6.61 19.41 0.10
C GLN A 65 -7.08 20.55 1.02
N LYS A 66 -7.66 21.62 0.47
CA LYS A 66 -8.28 22.71 1.27
C LYS A 66 -9.46 22.22 2.11
N LYS A 67 -10.31 21.34 1.57
CA LYS A 67 -11.43 20.74 2.33
C LYS A 67 -10.91 19.90 3.49
N LEU A 68 -9.86 19.09 3.27
CA LEU A 68 -9.22 18.31 4.33
C LEU A 68 -8.57 19.20 5.40
N GLU A 69 -7.96 20.32 5.00
CA GLU A 69 -7.36 21.30 5.92
C GLU A 69 -8.42 22.06 6.74
N GLN A 70 -9.52 22.47 6.11
CA GLN A 70 -10.59 23.24 6.75
C GLN A 70 -11.51 22.38 7.61
N ASN A 71 -11.70 21.12 7.22
CA ASN A 71 -12.70 20.26 7.83
C ASN A 71 -12.25 18.80 7.78
N ALA A 72 -11.12 18.52 8.45
CA ALA A 72 -10.56 17.17 8.61
C ALA A 72 -11.59 16.16 9.14
N THR A 73 -12.68 16.62 9.77
CA THR A 73 -13.78 15.83 10.34
C THR A 73 -15.06 15.78 9.48
N GLN A 74 -15.18 16.51 8.36
CA GLN A 74 -16.45 16.60 7.60
C GLN A 74 -16.86 15.29 6.91
N TYR A 75 -15.91 14.47 6.47
CA TYR A 75 -16.19 13.12 5.95
C TYR A 75 -16.68 12.14 7.03
N PHE A 76 -16.72 12.54 8.31
CA PHE A 76 -16.90 11.64 9.44
C PHE A 76 -18.29 11.70 10.07
N ASP A 77 -19.03 12.81 9.96
CA ASP A 77 -20.45 12.88 10.33
C ASP A 77 -21.30 11.92 9.45
N GLU A 78 -20.90 11.71 8.19
CA GLU A 78 -21.52 10.74 7.28
C GLU A 78 -21.21 9.28 7.66
N LEU A 79 -20.05 9.03 8.30
CA LEU A 79 -19.62 7.69 8.69
C LEU A 79 -20.23 7.22 10.02
N GLU A 80 -20.64 8.11 10.91
CA GLU A 80 -21.31 7.72 12.18
C GLU A 80 -22.63 6.96 11.96
N GLY A 81 -23.27 7.14 10.79
CA GLY A 81 -24.43 6.36 10.36
C GLY A 81 -24.09 4.96 9.82
N SER A 82 -22.82 4.70 9.50
CA SER A 82 -22.34 3.47 8.88
C SER A 82 -21.55 2.62 9.88
N ARG A 83 -22.17 1.56 10.42
CA ARG A 83 -21.51 0.60 11.33
C ARG A 83 -20.43 -0.21 10.59
N HIS A 84 -19.27 0.38 10.34
CA HIS A 84 -18.13 -0.33 9.79
C HIS A 84 -17.52 -1.23 10.87
N PRO A 85 -17.19 -2.50 10.56
CA PRO A 85 -16.69 -3.46 11.55
C PRO A 85 -15.24 -3.19 11.97
N TYR A 86 -14.55 -2.23 11.33
CA TYR A 86 -13.14 -1.94 11.53
C TYR A 86 -12.94 -0.51 12.05
N ARG A 87 -11.90 -0.34 12.86
CA ARG A 87 -11.47 0.97 13.37
C ARG A 87 -10.76 1.75 12.27
N THR A 88 -11.13 3.02 12.08
CA THR A 88 -10.48 3.92 11.13
C THR A 88 -9.24 4.57 11.74
N VAL A 89 -8.40 5.18 10.91
CA VAL A 89 -7.26 6.02 11.36
C VAL A 89 -7.72 7.08 12.38
N GLU A 90 -8.86 7.68 12.11
CA GLU A 90 -9.41 8.76 12.93
C GLU A 90 -9.94 8.24 14.27
N ASP A 91 -10.51 7.02 14.34
CA ASP A 91 -10.86 6.38 15.62
C ASP A 91 -9.65 6.27 16.55
N TYR A 92 -8.50 5.87 16.01
CA TYR A 92 -7.25 5.81 16.77
C TYR A 92 -6.85 7.20 17.23
N HIS A 93 -6.84 8.18 16.32
CA HIS A 93 -6.47 9.56 16.64
C HIS A 93 -7.36 10.17 17.72
N ARG A 94 -8.69 10.04 17.60
CA ARG A 94 -9.67 10.47 18.62
C ARG A 94 -9.44 9.76 19.95
N ALA A 95 -9.16 8.45 19.93
CA ALA A 95 -8.86 7.70 21.14
C ALA A 95 -7.56 8.13 21.83
N TYR A 96 -6.56 8.58 21.06
CA TYR A 96 -5.29 9.07 21.58
C TYR A 96 -5.39 10.49 22.14
N ILE A 97 -6.07 11.41 21.43
CA ILE A 97 -6.33 12.77 21.93
C ILE A 97 -7.16 12.74 23.22
N SER A 98 -8.22 11.92 23.25
CA SER A 98 -9.06 11.74 24.44
C SER A 98 -8.38 10.95 25.57
N LYS A 99 -7.13 10.51 25.37
CA LYS A 99 -6.35 9.68 26.30
C LYS A 99 -7.03 8.36 26.71
N ARG A 100 -8.06 7.93 25.95
CA ARG A 100 -8.76 6.65 26.15
C ARG A 100 -7.84 5.46 25.82
N GLN A 101 -6.95 5.64 24.85
CA GLN A 101 -5.90 4.69 24.46
C GLN A 101 -4.61 5.44 24.19
N MET A 102 -3.49 4.72 24.15
CA MET A 102 -2.18 5.26 23.80
C MET A 102 -1.52 4.36 22.73
N PRO A 103 -0.71 4.92 21.80
CA PRO A 103 0.00 4.16 20.77
C PRO A 103 0.76 2.93 21.31
N THR A 104 1.40 3.05 22.47
CA THR A 104 2.08 1.94 23.16
C THR A 104 1.16 0.77 23.50
N ASN A 105 -0.08 1.03 23.93
CA ASN A 105 -1.04 -0.03 24.26
C ASN A 105 -1.59 -0.70 22.99
N VAL A 106 -1.81 0.10 21.93
CA VAL A 106 -2.25 -0.41 20.63
C VAL A 106 -1.19 -1.32 20.02
N ILE A 107 0.08 -0.89 19.99
CA ILE A 107 1.17 -1.70 19.44
C ILE A 107 1.37 -3.02 20.19
N LYS A 108 1.25 -3.03 21.53
CA LYS A 108 1.30 -4.30 22.29
C LYS A 108 0.20 -5.27 21.85
N ARG A 109 -1.01 -4.78 21.60
CA ARG A 109 -2.13 -5.61 21.12
C ARG A 109 -1.91 -6.09 19.70
N VAL A 110 -1.38 -5.24 18.82
CA VAL A 110 -1.05 -5.60 17.42
C VAL A 110 0.02 -6.68 17.39
N LEU A 111 1.12 -6.52 18.13
CA LEU A 111 2.21 -7.50 18.19
C LEU A 111 1.71 -8.85 18.72
N ARG A 112 0.83 -8.83 19.72
CA ARG A 112 0.16 -10.04 20.22
C ARG A 112 -0.69 -10.69 19.13
N ALA A 113 -1.56 -9.95 18.46
CA ALA A 113 -2.40 -10.46 17.39
C ALA A 113 -1.56 -11.05 16.23
N ILE A 114 -0.45 -10.40 15.86
CA ILE A 114 0.48 -10.93 14.86
C ILE A 114 1.06 -12.26 15.35
N SER A 115 1.53 -12.36 16.59
CA SER A 115 2.10 -13.60 17.13
C SER A 115 1.09 -14.75 17.16
N GLU A 116 -0.19 -14.47 17.41
CA GLU A 116 -1.26 -15.46 17.49
C GLU A 116 -1.77 -15.87 16.10
N MET A 117 -1.92 -14.93 15.16
CA MET A 117 -2.64 -15.15 13.89
C MET A 117 -1.71 -15.36 12.69
N ASN A 118 -0.52 -14.76 12.67
CA ASN A 118 0.38 -14.83 11.52
C ASN A 118 0.90 -16.24 11.19
N PRO A 119 1.09 -17.17 12.14
CA PRO A 119 1.44 -18.56 11.79
C PRO A 119 0.42 -19.24 10.86
N THR A 120 -0.85 -18.86 10.98
CA THR A 120 -1.94 -19.36 10.13
C THR A 120 -2.12 -18.52 8.87
N LEU A 121 -2.20 -17.18 9.01
CA LEU A 121 -2.53 -16.28 7.92
C LEU A 121 -1.35 -16.00 6.97
N LYS A 122 -0.12 -16.07 7.48
CA LYS A 122 1.13 -15.84 6.73
C LYS A 122 1.14 -14.51 5.96
N THR A 123 0.55 -13.46 6.55
CA THR A 123 0.41 -12.14 5.94
C THR A 123 1.61 -11.23 6.19
N ILE A 124 2.36 -11.46 7.26
CA ILE A 124 3.56 -10.69 7.63
C ILE A 124 4.78 -11.58 7.40
N GLU A 125 5.64 -11.18 6.46
CA GLU A 125 6.88 -11.88 6.12
C GLU A 125 8.02 -11.52 7.06
N CYS A 126 8.17 -10.22 7.35
CA CYS A 126 9.24 -9.67 8.17
C CYS A 126 8.70 -8.56 9.07
N MET A 127 9.33 -8.37 10.23
CA MET A 127 9.06 -7.28 11.14
C MET A 127 10.36 -6.59 11.53
N LEU A 128 10.27 -5.29 11.81
CA LEU A 128 11.34 -4.60 12.52
C LEU A 128 11.62 -5.28 13.87
N PRO A 129 12.85 -5.15 14.40
CA PRO A 129 13.16 -5.63 15.74
C PRO A 129 12.13 -5.17 16.77
N HIS A 130 11.70 -6.08 17.64
CA HIS A 130 10.61 -5.82 18.60
C HIS A 130 10.86 -4.57 19.45
N ASN A 131 12.09 -4.38 19.91
CA ASN A 131 12.52 -3.21 20.66
C ASN A 131 12.34 -1.90 19.87
N GLU A 132 12.69 -1.88 18.58
CA GLU A 132 12.52 -0.69 17.73
C GLU A 132 11.05 -0.31 17.59
N ILE A 133 10.17 -1.29 17.34
CA ILE A 133 8.72 -1.07 17.26
C ILE A 133 8.17 -0.46 18.56
N ILE A 134 8.63 -0.97 19.72
CA ILE A 134 8.22 -0.44 21.02
C ILE A 134 8.75 0.98 21.25
N ILE A 135 10.00 1.28 20.87
CA ILE A 135 10.59 2.62 20.97
C ILE A 135 9.80 3.63 20.12
N MET A 136 9.44 3.26 18.88
CA MET A 136 8.61 4.10 18.01
C MET A 136 7.24 4.39 18.65
N ALA A 137 6.60 3.37 19.22
CA ALA A 137 5.32 3.52 19.90
C ALA A 137 5.43 4.44 21.13
N GLN A 138 6.50 4.31 21.92
CA GLN A 138 6.77 5.17 23.07
C GLN A 138 6.99 6.63 22.66
N ALA A 139 7.75 6.88 21.59
CA ALA A 139 7.97 8.21 21.06
C ALA A 139 6.65 8.88 20.63
N SER A 140 5.77 8.12 19.96
CA SER A 140 4.44 8.60 19.60
C SER A 140 3.56 8.85 20.84
N SER A 141 3.51 7.90 21.79
CA SER A 141 2.77 8.08 23.05
C SER A 141 3.21 9.33 23.82
N LYS A 142 4.51 9.62 23.84
CA LYS A 142 5.04 10.85 24.46
C LYS A 142 4.48 12.10 23.79
N ARG A 143 4.47 12.14 22.45
CA ARG A 143 3.89 13.27 21.69
C ARG A 143 2.42 13.50 22.01
N PHE A 144 1.62 12.43 22.11
CA PHE A 144 0.21 12.56 22.51
C PHE A 144 0.05 13.00 23.97
N ALA A 145 0.89 12.51 24.89
CA ALA A 145 0.87 12.96 26.28
C ALA A 145 1.17 14.46 26.41
N GLU A 146 2.09 14.96 25.58
CA GLU A 146 2.47 16.37 25.49
C GLU A 146 1.52 17.23 24.63
N SER A 147 0.42 16.65 24.10
CA SER A 147 -0.52 17.31 23.19
C SER A 147 0.13 17.89 21.93
N LYS A 148 1.19 17.24 21.44
CA LYS A 148 1.97 17.61 20.25
C LYS A 148 2.06 16.47 19.22
N PRO A 149 0.94 15.87 18.77
CA PRO A 149 0.98 14.85 17.72
C PRO A 149 1.47 15.47 16.39
N ARG A 150 2.17 14.69 15.56
CA ARG A 150 2.66 15.17 14.25
C ARG A 150 1.56 15.30 13.20
N SER A 151 0.58 14.41 13.23
CA SER A 151 -0.56 14.36 12.31
C SER A 151 -1.61 13.36 12.81
N MET A 152 -2.69 13.18 12.07
CA MET A 152 -3.68 12.11 12.31
C MET A 152 -3.08 10.70 12.26
N LEU A 153 -2.00 10.50 11.51
CA LEU A 153 -1.31 9.22 11.36
C LEU A 153 -0.29 8.94 12.47
N ASP A 154 -0.05 9.89 13.38
CA ASP A 154 0.90 9.68 14.48
C ASP A 154 0.43 8.52 15.37
N GLY A 155 1.27 7.49 15.50
CA GLY A 155 0.99 6.32 16.34
C GLY A 155 0.02 5.29 15.73
N VAL A 156 -0.35 5.45 14.46
CA VAL A 156 -1.16 4.47 13.73
C VAL A 156 -0.26 3.34 13.20
N PRO A 157 -0.56 2.07 13.52
CA PRO A 157 0.19 0.93 12.98
C PRO A 157 -0.03 0.79 11.47
N PHE A 158 1.03 0.54 10.72
CA PHE A 158 0.96 0.22 9.29
C PHE A 158 1.91 -0.92 8.96
N VAL A 159 1.66 -1.57 7.82
CA VAL A 159 2.50 -2.62 7.24
C VAL A 159 2.82 -2.19 5.82
N VAL A 160 4.05 -2.44 5.39
CA VAL A 160 4.50 -2.10 4.04
C VAL A 160 4.73 -3.39 3.24
N LYS A 161 4.41 -3.35 1.95
CA LYS A 161 4.62 -4.47 1.03
C LYS A 161 6.12 -4.81 0.95
N GLY A 162 6.46 -6.11 1.00
CA GLY A 162 7.85 -6.57 1.13
C GLY A 162 8.79 -6.24 -0.03
N ASP A 163 8.28 -5.81 -1.18
CA ASP A 163 9.06 -5.35 -2.33
C ASP A 163 9.40 -3.84 -2.27
N LEU A 164 8.87 -3.11 -1.30
CA LEU A 164 9.19 -1.71 -1.05
C LEU A 164 10.32 -1.59 -0.02
N ARG A 165 11.22 -0.62 -0.24
CA ARG A 165 12.27 -0.27 0.72
C ARG A 165 11.70 0.71 1.75
N VAL A 166 11.90 0.41 3.03
CA VAL A 166 11.43 1.19 4.19
C VAL A 166 12.60 1.44 5.12
#